data_AF-A0A7C4E547-F1
#
_entry.id   AF-A0A7C4E547-F1
#
_cell.length_a   1.000
_cell.length_b   1.000
_cell.length_c   1.000
_cell.angle_alpha   90.00
_cell.angle_beta   90.00
_cell.angle_gamma   90.00
#
_symmetry.space_group_name_H-M   'P 1'
#
loop_
_entity.id
_entity.type
_entity.pdbx_description
1 polymer ?
#
loop_
_entity_poly.entity_id
_entity_poly.type
_entity_poly.pdbx_seq_one_letter_code
_entity_poly.pdbx_strand_id
1 'polypeptide(L)'
;MKIVVNDPKTGKNYQRELTPEEEAALYGRKIGEKIIGDIIKLPGYELEIRGGTDKDGFPMLKSVEGVRRARVLLSGPPGFHPRRKGERRRKTVRGNTISSDIAQVNLKVIKYGDVSLEELFKGEGSGGAKTG
;
A
#
# COMPACT_ATOMS: atom_id res chain seq x y z
N MET A 1 0.18 11.39 2.78
CA MET A 1 0.15 9.93 2.49
C MET A 1 1.20 9.64 1.45
N LYS A 2 1.98 8.58 1.62
CA LYS A 2 2.93 8.12 0.61
C LYS A 2 2.42 6.89 -0.12
N ILE A 3 2.77 6.76 -1.38
CA ILE A 3 2.55 5.54 -2.16
C ILE A 3 3.86 4.80 -2.33
N VAL A 4 3.79 3.47 -2.35
CA VAL A 4 4.89 2.59 -2.72
C VAL A 4 4.43 1.71 -3.86
N VAL A 5 4.93 1.96 -5.06
CA VAL A 5 4.65 1.22 -6.28
C VAL A 5 5.69 0.14 -6.45
N ASN A 6 5.24 -1.11 -6.42
CA ASN A 6 6.09 -2.27 -6.65
C ASN A 6 6.00 -2.71 -8.11
N ASP A 7 7.15 -2.76 -8.77
CA ASP A 7 7.30 -3.29 -10.12
C ASP A 7 7.71 -4.78 -10.04
N PRO A 8 6.79 -5.71 -10.35
CA PRO A 8 7.09 -7.14 -10.29
C PRO A 8 8.02 -7.62 -11.42
N LYS A 9 8.21 -6.87 -12.51
CA LYS A 9 9.14 -7.25 -13.59
C LYS A 9 10.58 -6.93 -13.22
N THR A 10 10.82 -5.76 -12.67
CA THR A 10 12.17 -5.31 -12.31
C THR A 10 12.55 -5.66 -10.87
N GLY A 11 11.58 -5.98 -10.02
CA GLY A 11 11.77 -6.20 -8.58
C GLY A 11 12.07 -4.91 -7.81
N LYS A 12 12.01 -3.74 -8.48
CA LYS A 12 12.23 -2.44 -7.86
C LYS A 12 10.94 -1.93 -7.20
N ASN A 13 11.11 -1.14 -6.15
CA ASN A 13 10.04 -0.35 -5.57
C ASN A 13 10.34 1.14 -5.80
N TYR A 14 9.27 1.89 -6.01
CA TYR A 14 9.30 3.33 -6.22
C TYR A 14 8.34 3.97 -5.24
N GLN A 15 8.73 5.06 -4.61
CA GLN A 15 7.90 5.73 -3.62
C GLN A 15 7.85 7.22 -3.85
N ARG A 16 6.70 7.81 -3.58
CA ARG A 16 6.50 9.27 -3.59
C ARG A 16 5.41 9.69 -2.63
N GLU A 17 5.43 10.96 -2.29
CA GLU A 17 4.34 11.60 -1.55
C GLU A 17 3.23 12.01 -2.50
N LEU A 18 1.99 11.91 -2.03
CA LEU A 18 0.81 12.34 -2.77
C LEU A 18 0.46 13.79 -2.42
N THR A 19 -0.07 14.51 -3.41
CA THR A 19 -0.74 15.79 -3.15
C THR A 19 -2.10 15.56 -2.48
N PRO A 20 -2.68 16.55 -1.79
CA PRO A 20 -4.01 16.41 -1.16
C PRO A 20 -5.12 15.97 -2.14
N GLU A 21 -5.03 16.38 -3.40
CA GLU A 21 -5.96 16.01 -4.47
C GLU A 21 -5.84 14.52 -4.84
N GLU A 22 -4.61 14.02 -4.98
CA GLU A 22 -4.32 12.60 -5.25
C GLU A 22 -4.75 11.71 -4.07
N GLU A 23 -4.56 12.18 -2.83
CA GLU A 23 -5.04 11.47 -1.64
C GLU A 23 -6.56 11.32 -1.63
N ALA A 24 -7.27 12.42 -1.92
CA ALA A 24 -8.73 12.43 -1.95
C ALA A 24 -9.28 11.44 -2.99
N ALA A 25 -8.60 11.28 -4.13
CA ALA A 25 -8.98 10.32 -5.17
C ALA A 25 -8.84 8.84 -4.73
N LEU A 26 -8.00 8.55 -3.73
CA LEU A 26 -7.80 7.20 -3.20
C LEU A 26 -8.72 6.86 -2.02
N TYR A 27 -9.34 7.85 -1.37
CA TYR A 27 -10.23 7.59 -0.25
C TYR A 27 -11.45 6.76 -0.67
N GLY A 28 -11.83 5.81 0.19
CA GLY A 28 -12.94 4.89 -0.07
C GLY A 28 -12.56 3.67 -0.93
N ARG A 29 -11.40 3.67 -1.59
CA ARG A 29 -10.88 2.50 -2.31
C ARG A 29 -10.46 1.39 -1.36
N LYS A 30 -10.56 0.14 -1.81
CA LYS A 30 -10.28 -1.04 -0.97
C LYS A 30 -9.03 -1.81 -1.40
N ILE A 31 -8.45 -2.55 -0.45
CA ILE A 31 -7.39 -3.53 -0.76
C ILE A 31 -7.92 -4.60 -1.73
N GLY A 32 -7.19 -4.81 -2.81
CA GLY A 32 -7.49 -5.70 -3.93
C GLY A 32 -8.20 -5.01 -5.08
N GLU A 33 -8.55 -3.73 -4.94
CA GLU A 33 -9.12 -2.93 -6.02
C GLU A 33 -8.04 -2.47 -6.99
N LYS A 34 -8.42 -2.34 -8.26
CA LYS A 34 -7.59 -1.84 -9.33
C LYS A 34 -7.90 -0.38 -9.59
N ILE A 35 -6.86 0.42 -9.77
CA ILE A 35 -6.94 1.85 -10.04
C ILE A 35 -6.15 2.21 -11.30
N ILE A 36 -6.62 3.23 -12.01
CA ILE A 36 -5.91 3.82 -13.14
C ILE A 36 -4.81 4.72 -12.56
N GLY A 37 -3.58 4.58 -13.04
CA GLY A 37 -2.41 5.29 -12.55
C GLY A 37 -2.47 6.81 -12.77
N ASP A 38 -3.27 7.28 -13.73
CA ASP A 38 -3.50 8.69 -14.02
C ASP A 38 -3.91 9.50 -12.78
N ILE A 39 -4.70 8.90 -11.87
CA ILE A 39 -5.15 9.55 -10.62
C ILE A 39 -3.99 9.86 -9.66
N ILE A 40 -2.85 9.22 -9.87
CA ILE A 40 -1.60 9.41 -9.13
C ILE A 40 -0.43 9.67 -10.09
N LYS A 41 -0.66 10.41 -11.18
CA LYS A 41 0.40 10.86 -12.12
C LYS A 41 1.29 9.73 -12.68
N LEU A 42 0.73 8.53 -12.83
CA LEU A 42 1.36 7.40 -13.50
C LEU A 42 0.57 7.08 -14.78
N PRO A 43 0.68 7.92 -15.81
CA PRO A 43 -0.16 7.82 -17.00
C PRO A 43 -0.02 6.47 -17.68
N GLY A 44 -1.15 5.85 -18.03
CA GLY A 44 -1.19 4.57 -18.75
C GLY A 44 -0.89 3.33 -17.90
N TYR A 45 -0.62 3.50 -16.60
CA TYR A 45 -0.47 2.37 -15.69
C TYR A 45 -1.81 1.89 -15.14
N GLU A 46 -1.93 0.59 -14.87
CA GLU A 46 -3.00 0.02 -14.05
C GLU A 46 -2.38 -0.60 -12.81
N LEU A 47 -2.85 -0.23 -11.63
CA LEU A 47 -2.25 -0.59 -10.35
C LEU A 47 -3.26 -1.28 -9.45
N GLU A 48 -2.79 -2.22 -8.63
CA GLU A 48 -3.59 -2.90 -7.61
C GLU A 48 -3.21 -2.41 -6.21
N ILE A 49 -4.20 -2.07 -5.40
CA ILE A 49 -3.98 -1.77 -3.98
C ILE A 49 -3.73 -3.08 -3.23
N ARG A 50 -2.52 -3.29 -2.73
CA ARG A 50 -2.14 -4.53 -2.01
C ARG A 50 -2.19 -4.41 -0.50
N GLY A 51 -2.19 -3.19 0.03
CA GLY A 51 -2.25 -2.94 1.46
C GLY A 51 -1.73 -1.57 1.82
N GLY A 52 -1.36 -1.40 3.08
CA GLY A 52 -0.84 -0.15 3.58
C GLY A 52 -0.64 -0.17 5.09
N THR A 53 -0.27 0.98 5.61
CA THR A 53 -0.03 1.20 7.04
C THR A 53 -0.71 2.49 7.47
N ASP A 54 -1.40 2.44 8.61
CA ASP A 54 -1.99 3.58 9.30
C ASP A 54 -0.87 4.50 9.87
N LYS A 55 -1.18 5.77 10.15
CA LYS A 55 -0.27 6.73 10.80
C LYS A 55 0.34 6.21 12.11
N ASP A 56 -0.40 5.39 12.85
CA ASP A 56 0.09 4.79 14.11
C ASP A 56 0.88 3.47 13.90
N GLY A 57 1.23 3.13 12.66
CA GLY A 57 2.02 1.94 12.34
C GLY A 57 1.23 0.63 12.28
N PHE A 58 -0.10 0.68 12.40
CA PHE A 58 -0.93 -0.53 12.25
C PHE A 58 -1.07 -0.93 10.78
N PRO A 59 -0.82 -2.20 10.42
CA PRO A 59 -0.99 -2.65 9.06
C PRO A 59 -2.48 -2.73 8.71
N MET A 60 -2.81 -2.44 7.45
CA MET A 60 -4.13 -2.71 6.91
C MET A 60 -4.31 -4.21 6.63
N LEU A 61 -5.50 -4.74 6.90
CA LEU A 61 -5.83 -6.14 6.70
C LEU A 61 -7.05 -6.28 5.78
N LYS A 62 -6.88 -6.99 4.66
CA LYS A 62 -7.92 -7.17 3.62
C LYS A 62 -9.23 -7.73 4.17
N SER A 63 -9.16 -8.64 5.14
CA SER A 63 -10.32 -9.32 5.73
C SER A 63 -11.13 -8.47 6.71
N VAL A 64 -10.62 -7.30 7.13
CA VAL A 64 -11.35 -6.38 8.01
C VAL A 64 -11.97 -5.29 7.16
N GLU A 65 -13.29 -5.22 7.12
CA GLU A 65 -13.97 -4.23 6.30
C GLU A 65 -14.01 -2.84 6.94
N GLY A 66 -13.99 -1.83 6.06
CA GLY A 66 -14.19 -0.43 6.39
C GLY A 66 -12.90 0.29 6.76
N VAL A 67 -13.06 1.50 7.30
CA VAL A 67 -11.96 2.39 7.67
C VAL A 67 -11.53 2.25 9.12
N ARG A 68 -12.24 1.46 9.94
CA ARG A 68 -11.98 1.39 11.39
C ARG A 68 -10.74 0.57 11.75
N ARG A 69 -10.25 0.74 12.97
CA ARG A 69 -9.33 -0.22 13.60
C ARG A 69 -10.12 -1.35 14.26
N ALA A 70 -9.59 -2.55 14.21
CA ALA A 70 -10.18 -3.73 14.84
C ALA A 70 -9.12 -4.59 15.52
N ARG A 71 -9.49 -5.22 16.64
CA ARG A 71 -8.61 -6.17 17.34
C ARG A 71 -8.96 -7.60 16.96
N VAL A 72 -8.18 -8.16 16.05
CA VAL A 72 -8.43 -9.48 15.45
C VAL A 72 -7.41 -10.51 15.93
N LEU A 73 -7.82 -11.78 15.97
CA LEU A 73 -6.94 -12.89 16.33
C LEU A 73 -6.15 -13.34 15.10
N LEU A 74 -4.89 -12.94 15.01
CA LEU A 74 -4.00 -13.30 13.89
C LEU A 74 -3.23 -14.58 14.18
N SER A 75 -3.04 -15.39 13.15
CA SER A 75 -2.18 -16.58 13.14
C SER A 75 -0.96 -16.41 12.22
N GLY A 76 -0.83 -15.25 11.55
CA GLY A 76 0.20 -15.00 10.55
C GLY A 76 0.17 -13.55 10.05
N PRO A 77 1.06 -13.22 9.09
CA PRO A 77 1.14 -11.88 8.53
C PRO A 77 -0.08 -11.57 7.64
N PRO A 78 -0.39 -10.27 7.40
CA PRO A 78 0.30 -9.08 7.92
C PRO A 78 -0.07 -8.76 9.38
N GLY A 79 0.86 -8.15 10.12
CA GLY A 79 0.66 -7.68 11.50
C GLY A 79 1.00 -8.67 12.63
N PHE A 80 1.30 -9.92 12.30
CA PHE A 80 1.80 -10.89 13.25
C PHE A 80 2.73 -11.91 12.59
N HIS A 81 3.94 -12.08 13.15
CA HIS A 81 4.89 -13.10 12.71
C HIS A 81 5.01 -14.15 13.84
N PRO A 82 4.31 -15.30 13.74
CA PRO A 82 4.35 -16.32 14.78
C PRO A 82 5.76 -16.88 14.92
N ARG A 83 6.23 -17.08 16.15
CA ARG A 83 7.53 -17.69 16.43
C ARG A 83 7.43 -19.20 16.65
N ARG A 84 6.22 -19.67 16.99
CA ARG A 84 5.92 -21.09 17.21
C ARG A 84 4.76 -21.52 16.32
N LYS A 85 4.77 -22.79 15.90
CA LYS A 85 3.66 -23.39 15.16
C LYS A 85 2.37 -23.32 15.98
N GLY A 86 1.29 -22.84 15.37
CA GLY A 86 -0.01 -22.70 16.03
C GLY A 86 -0.16 -21.48 16.94
N GLU A 87 0.86 -20.63 17.07
CA GLU A 87 0.76 -19.40 17.84
C GLU A 87 -0.27 -18.46 17.21
N ARG A 88 -1.17 -17.92 18.04
CA ARG A 88 -2.15 -16.90 17.63
C ARG A 88 -2.14 -15.76 18.63
N ARG A 89 -2.28 -14.53 18.16
CA ARG A 89 -2.29 -13.35 19.02
C ARG A 89 -3.33 -12.33 18.58
N ARG A 90 -4.07 -11.77 19.54
CA ARG A 90 -4.93 -10.62 19.28
C ARG A 90 -4.06 -9.39 19.02
N LYS A 91 -4.18 -8.82 17.83
CA LYS A 91 -3.47 -7.61 17.39
C LYS A 91 -4.46 -6.60 16.83
N THR A 92 -4.12 -5.33 16.98
CA THR A 92 -4.87 -4.24 16.35
C THR A 92 -4.40 -4.11 14.90
N VAL A 93 -5.35 -4.06 13.98
CA VAL A 93 -5.13 -3.83 12.55
C VAL A 93 -6.07 -2.76 12.05
N ARG A 94 -5.73 -2.15 10.92
CA ARG A 94 -6.60 -1.21 10.20
C ARG A 94 -7.44 -1.97 9.17
N GLY A 95 -8.68 -1.52 8.96
CA GLY A 95 -9.54 -2.07 7.93
C GLY A 95 -8.99 -1.87 6.51
N ASN A 96 -9.67 -2.49 5.55
CA ASN A 96 -9.22 -2.60 4.17
C ASN A 96 -9.52 -1.37 3.30
N THR A 97 -10.23 -0.38 3.84
CA THR A 97 -10.63 0.82 3.10
C THR A 97 -9.66 1.97 3.39
N ILE A 98 -9.17 2.62 2.35
CA ILE A 98 -8.25 3.76 2.47
C ILE A 98 -9.01 4.98 2.99
N SER A 99 -8.41 5.66 3.97
CA SER A 99 -8.92 6.90 4.56
C SER A 99 -7.76 7.85 4.89
N SER A 100 -8.09 9.04 5.37
CA SER A 100 -7.12 10.09 5.77
C SER A 100 -6.14 9.67 6.86
N ASP A 101 -6.41 8.60 7.62
CA ASP A 101 -5.52 8.08 8.66
C ASP A 101 -4.46 7.13 8.10
N ILE A 102 -4.48 6.82 6.80
CA ILE A 102 -3.46 5.99 6.18
C ILE A 102 -2.20 6.82 5.92
N ALA A 103 -1.05 6.33 6.38
CA ALA A 103 0.24 6.95 6.14
C ALA A 103 0.87 6.46 4.82
N GLN A 104 0.73 5.17 4.52
CA GLN A 104 1.33 4.55 3.34
C GLN A 104 0.35 3.60 2.65
N VAL A 105 0.31 3.64 1.32
CA VAL A 105 -0.42 2.68 0.48
C VAL A 105 0.56 1.92 -0.40
N ASN A 106 0.46 0.59 -0.39
CA ASN A 106 1.26 -0.30 -1.22
C ASN A 106 0.48 -0.66 -2.49
N LEU A 107 1.07 -0.34 -3.63
CA LEU A 107 0.55 -0.58 -4.96
C LEU A 107 1.41 -1.62 -5.69
N LYS A 108 0.78 -2.39 -6.57
CA LYS A 108 1.45 -3.33 -7.48
C LYS A 108 1.10 -2.99 -8.92
N VAL A 109 2.08 -2.95 -9.80
CA VAL A 109 1.85 -2.76 -11.24
C VAL A 109 1.16 -4.00 -11.82
N ILE A 110 0.02 -3.79 -12.47
CA ILE A 110 -0.69 -4.81 -13.27
C ILE A 110 -0.40 -4.57 -14.76
N LYS A 111 -0.54 -3.33 -15.23
CA LYS A 111 -0.24 -2.92 -16.59
C LYS A 111 0.75 -1.76 -16.59
N TYR A 112 1.64 -1.79 -17.56
CA TYR A 112 2.69 -0.81 -17.75
C TYR A 112 2.21 0.24 -18.75
N GLY A 113 2.45 1.51 -18.44
CA GLY A 113 2.30 2.60 -19.40
C GLY A 113 3.52 2.73 -20.32
N ASP A 114 3.50 3.76 -21.17
CA ASP A 114 4.53 4.00 -22.18
C ASP A 114 5.84 4.53 -21.57
N VAL A 115 5.74 5.36 -20.52
CA VAL A 115 6.89 5.94 -19.81
C VAL A 115 7.32 5.02 -18.68
N SER A 116 8.62 4.81 -18.51
CA SER A 116 9.15 3.94 -17.46
C SER A 116 8.93 4.53 -16.06
N LEU A 117 8.70 3.67 -15.05
CA LEU A 117 8.64 4.12 -13.66
C LEU A 117 9.95 4.79 -13.20
N GLU A 118 11.09 4.37 -13.73
CA GLU A 118 12.37 4.97 -13.36
C GLU A 118 12.47 6.44 -13.80
N GLU A 119 11.91 6.79 -14.96
CA GLU A 119 11.83 8.19 -15.41
C GLU A 119 10.80 8.99 -14.62
N LEU A 120 9.63 8.40 -14.37
CA LEU A 120 8.57 9.05 -13.60
C LEU A 120 8.97 9.36 -12.15
N PHE A 121 9.87 8.56 -11.57
CA PHE A 121 10.35 8.73 -10.19
C PHE A 121 11.77 9.31 -10.10
N LYS A 122 12.48 9.56 -11.21
CA LYS A 122 13.87 10.08 -11.21
C LYS A 122 14.03 11.47 -10.60
N GLY A 123 12.93 12.21 -10.38
CA GLY A 123 12.92 13.52 -9.73
C GLY A 123 12.80 13.51 -8.21
N GLU A 124 12.49 12.37 -7.58
CA GLU A 124 12.22 12.28 -6.15
C GLU A 124 13.10 11.19 -5.51
N GLY A 125 14.07 11.63 -4.71
CA GLY A 125 15.16 10.81 -4.19
C GLY A 125 14.75 9.48 -3.55
N SER A 126 15.43 8.42 -3.98
CA SER A 126 15.31 7.05 -3.51
C SER A 126 15.60 6.90 -2.01
N GLY A 127 14.55 6.89 -1.19
CA GLY A 127 14.60 6.43 0.21
C GLY A 127 14.27 4.94 0.33
N GLY A 128 14.97 4.08 -0.42
CA GLY A 128 14.78 2.63 -0.36
C GLY A 128 15.67 2.01 0.72
N ALA A 129 15.11 1.76 1.91
CA ALA A 129 15.78 1.03 2.98
C ALA A 129 16.09 -0.40 2.53
N LYS A 130 17.40 -0.72 2.40
CA LYS A 130 17.90 -2.08 2.32
C LYS A 130 17.38 -2.87 3.52
N THR A 131 16.63 -3.93 3.27
CA THR A 131 16.38 -4.99 4.26
C THR A 131 16.62 -6.33 3.58
N GLY A 132 17.59 -7.09 4.10
CA GLY A 132 18.00 -8.41 3.62
C GLY A 132 19.50 -8.49 3.50
#